data_AF-A0A967SE77-F1
#
_entry.id   AF-A0A967SE77-F1
#
_cell.length_a   1.000
_cell.length_b   1.000
_cell.length_c   1.000
_cell.angle_alpha   90.00
_cell.angle_beta   90.00
_cell.angle_gamma   90.00
#
_symmetry.space_group_name_H-M   'P 1'
#
loop_
_entity.id
_entity.type
_entity.pdbx_description
1 polymer ?
#
loop_
_entity_poly.entity_id
_entity_poly.type
_entity_poly.pdbx_seq_one_letter_code
_entity_poly.pdbx_strand_id
1 'polypeptide(L)'
;TCLLLDEDTSATNFMIRDARMQALVADEQEPITPFIDRARQLSEELGVSTVLVVGGSGDYFDVADTVIAMKAYVPEEVTAEAKRIVQQHPTSRRHEGGSWRALTSRIPIPQSLDPSKGKKAV
;
A
#
# COMPACT_ATOMS: atom_id res chain seq x y z
N THR A 1 -15.26 3.72 1.47
CA THR A 1 -14.25 4.43 0.65
C THR A 1 -13.18 3.44 0.24
N CYS A 2 -12.53 3.59 -0.92
CA CYS A 2 -11.57 2.62 -1.45
C CYS A 2 -10.38 3.29 -2.14
N LEU A 3 -9.18 2.71 -2.00
CA LEU A 3 -7.97 3.02 -2.77
C LEU A 3 -7.77 1.96 -3.85
N LEU A 4 -7.37 2.38 -5.05
CA LEU A 4 -7.03 1.50 -6.17
C LEU A 4 -5.55 1.70 -6.49
N LEU A 5 -4.77 0.63 -6.41
CA LEU A 5 -3.33 0.65 -6.65
C LEU A 5 -2.95 -0.40 -7.70
N ASP A 6 -1.92 -0.08 -8.47
CA ASP A 6 -1.28 -0.99 -9.40
C ASP A 6 0.22 -0.97 -9.15
N GLU A 7 0.79 -2.14 -8.78
CA GLU A 7 2.20 -2.31 -8.47
C GLU A 7 3.10 -1.77 -9.59
N ASP A 8 2.73 -1.99 -10.86
CA ASP A 8 3.55 -1.61 -12.03
C ASP A 8 3.68 -0.09 -12.22
N THR A 9 2.77 0.68 -11.61
CA THR A 9 2.78 2.15 -11.68
C THR A 9 3.09 2.81 -10.34
N SER A 10 3.37 2.00 -9.32
CA SER A 10 3.63 2.46 -7.96
C SER A 10 5.14 2.49 -7.67
N ALA A 11 5.54 3.33 -6.71
CA ALA A 11 6.93 3.36 -6.25
C ALA A 11 7.24 2.09 -5.46
N THR A 12 8.18 1.25 -5.92
CA THR A 12 8.49 -0.05 -5.30
C THR A 12 8.89 0.07 -3.83
N ASN A 13 9.69 1.08 -3.49
CA ASN A 13 10.11 1.37 -2.11
C ASN A 13 8.95 1.77 -1.18
N PHE A 14 7.85 2.26 -1.73
CA PHE A 14 6.62 2.48 -0.98
C PHE A 14 5.78 1.22 -0.88
N MET A 15 5.75 0.36 -1.90
CA MET A 15 4.90 -0.84 -1.88
C MET A 15 5.41 -1.88 -0.89
N ILE A 16 6.68 -2.26 -1.02
CA ILE A 16 7.22 -3.43 -0.32
C ILE A 16 8.62 -3.17 0.23
N ARG A 17 8.92 -3.86 1.33
CA ARG A 17 10.26 -4.00 1.86
C ARG A 17 10.42 -5.41 2.41
N ASP A 18 11.25 -6.22 1.74
CA ASP A 18 11.41 -7.63 2.11
C ASP A 18 12.30 -7.81 3.35
N ALA A 19 12.28 -9.03 3.92
CA ALA A 19 13.04 -9.36 5.12
C ALA A 19 14.57 -9.21 4.95
N ARG A 20 15.10 -9.37 3.73
CA ARG A 20 16.54 -9.22 3.45
C ARG A 20 16.94 -7.75 3.47
N MET A 21 16.12 -6.90 2.89
CA MET A 21 16.30 -5.44 2.92
C MET A 21 16.18 -4.88 4.33
N GLN A 22 15.25 -5.40 5.14
CA GLN A 22 15.16 -5.07 6.58
C GLN A 22 16.38 -5.55 7.39
N ALA A 23 17.03 -6.64 6.98
CA ALA A 23 18.25 -7.13 7.62
C ALA A 23 19.50 -6.35 7.18
N LEU A 24 19.53 -5.88 5.93
CA LEU A 24 20.66 -5.16 5.37
C LEU A 24 20.68 -3.68 5.80
N VAL A 25 19.53 -3.03 5.80
CA VAL A 25 19.38 -1.61 6.13
C VAL A 25 18.57 -1.50 7.42
N ALA A 26 19.15 -0.91 8.46
CA ALA A 26 18.44 -0.72 9.72
C ALA A 26 17.23 0.22 9.54
N ASP A 27 16.21 0.05 10.36
CA ASP A 27 14.95 0.79 10.24
C ASP A 27 15.16 2.30 10.46
N GLU A 28 16.18 2.73 11.20
CA GLU A 28 16.53 4.14 11.37
C GLU A 28 17.10 4.80 10.10
N GLN A 29 17.54 3.99 9.14
CA GLN A 29 18.13 4.45 7.87
C GLN A 29 17.13 4.39 6.71
N GLU A 30 15.98 3.72 6.89
CA GLU A 30 14.89 3.68 5.91
C GLU A 30 13.70 4.52 6.40
N PRO A 31 13.50 5.75 5.90
CA PRO A 31 12.47 6.65 6.43
C PRO A 31 11.04 6.27 6.01
N ILE A 32 10.87 5.35 5.07
CA ILE A 32 9.57 4.99 4.49
C ILE A 32 9.02 3.75 5.18
N THR A 33 7.84 3.86 5.80
CA THR A 33 7.04 2.68 6.15
C THR A 33 6.35 2.17 4.88
N PRO A 34 6.55 0.91 4.48
CA PRO A 34 5.95 0.37 3.27
C PRO A 34 4.42 0.23 3.43
N PHE A 35 3.72 0.26 2.30
CA PHE A 35 2.26 0.24 2.22
C PHE A 35 1.67 -1.05 2.78
N ILE A 36 2.36 -2.18 2.63
CA ILE A 36 1.93 -3.46 3.19
C ILE A 36 1.64 -3.39 4.70
N ASP A 37 2.40 -2.59 5.47
CA ASP A 37 2.15 -2.41 6.91
C ASP A 37 0.99 -1.46 7.20
N ARG A 38 0.66 -0.57 6.26
CA ARG A 38 -0.43 0.40 6.42
C ARG A 38 -1.76 -0.11 5.89
N ALA A 39 -1.75 -1.08 4.97
CA ALA A 39 -2.93 -1.58 4.29
C ALA A 39 -4.00 -2.08 5.27
N ARG A 40 -3.61 -2.88 6.27
CA ARG A 40 -4.55 -3.38 7.28
C ARG A 40 -5.07 -2.28 8.21
N GLN A 41 -4.21 -1.35 8.64
CA GLN A 41 -4.64 -0.21 9.46
C GLN A 41 -5.61 0.71 8.72
N LEU A 42 -5.40 0.96 7.43
CA LEU A 42 -6.34 1.72 6.59
C LEU A 42 -7.73 1.10 6.58
N SER A 43 -7.80 -0.23 6.47
CA SER A 43 -9.05 -0.98 6.49
C SER A 43 -9.72 -0.94 7.88
N GLU A 44 -8.98 -1.36 8.92
CA GLU A 44 -9.51 -1.61 10.26
C GLU A 44 -9.71 -0.32 11.08
N GLU A 45 -8.79 0.65 10.99
CA GLU A 45 -8.82 1.88 11.79
C GLU A 45 -9.56 3.03 11.07
N LEU A 46 -9.48 3.11 9.73
CA LEU A 46 -10.07 4.20 8.95
C LEU A 46 -11.25 3.80 8.06
N GLY A 47 -11.58 2.52 7.95
CA GLY A 47 -12.67 2.04 7.08
C GLY A 47 -12.41 2.28 5.58
N VAL A 48 -11.13 2.33 5.18
CA VAL A 48 -10.70 2.54 3.79
C VAL A 48 -10.20 1.21 3.23
N SER A 49 -10.99 0.61 2.33
CA SER A 49 -10.60 -0.60 1.62
C SER A 49 -9.51 -0.33 0.58
N THR A 50 -8.81 -1.37 0.16
CA THR A 50 -7.82 -1.29 -0.93
C THR A 50 -8.04 -2.42 -1.92
N VAL A 51 -8.00 -2.10 -3.21
CA VAL A 51 -7.82 -3.07 -4.30
C VAL A 51 -6.44 -2.82 -4.90
N LEU A 52 -5.61 -3.85 -4.92
CA LEU A 52 -4.23 -3.77 -5.35
C LEU A 52 -3.95 -4.84 -6.41
N VAL A 53 -3.48 -4.42 -7.58
CA VAL A 53 -2.90 -5.33 -8.57
C VAL A 53 -1.44 -5.58 -8.19
N VAL A 54 -1.09 -6.84 -7.99
CA VAL A 54 0.28 -7.30 -7.68
C VAL A 54 0.68 -8.44 -8.60
N GLY A 55 1.95 -8.43 -9.00
CA GLY A 55 2.60 -9.49 -9.78
C GLY A 55 4.01 -9.82 -9.31
N GLY A 56 4.66 -8.92 -8.55
CA GLY A 56 6.06 -9.04 -8.12
C GLY A 56 6.24 -9.50 -6.67
N SER A 57 5.28 -9.25 -5.79
CA SER A 57 5.39 -9.54 -4.35
C SER A 57 4.27 -10.45 -3.82
N GLY A 58 4.65 -11.59 -3.26
CA GLY A 58 3.76 -12.50 -2.54
C GLY A 58 3.49 -12.11 -1.08
N ASP A 59 4.23 -11.15 -0.52
CA ASP A 59 4.09 -10.75 0.90
C ASP A 59 2.68 -10.20 1.20
N TYR A 60 2.00 -9.62 0.21
CA TYR A 60 0.63 -9.12 0.37
C TYR A 60 -0.40 -10.22 0.70
N PHE A 61 -0.11 -11.50 0.47
CA PHE A 61 -1.00 -12.60 0.87
C PHE A 61 -1.21 -12.66 2.39
N ASP A 62 -0.25 -12.17 3.18
CA ASP A 62 -0.37 -12.12 4.64
C ASP A 62 -1.50 -11.19 5.09
N VAL A 63 -1.61 -10.04 4.43
CA VAL A 63 -2.55 -8.97 4.81
C VAL A 63 -3.85 -8.98 4.01
N ALA A 64 -3.88 -9.64 2.85
CA ALA A 64 -5.06 -9.69 1.99
C ALA A 64 -6.22 -10.50 2.61
N ASP A 65 -7.43 -9.94 2.51
CA ASP A 65 -8.68 -10.62 2.84
C ASP A 65 -9.18 -11.50 1.69
N THR A 66 -8.93 -11.09 0.45
CA THR A 66 -9.32 -11.81 -0.78
C THR A 66 -8.20 -11.74 -1.79
N VAL A 67 -7.92 -12.85 -2.47
CA VAL A 67 -6.93 -12.92 -3.54
C VAL A 67 -7.60 -13.44 -4.81
N ILE A 68 -7.48 -12.68 -5.89
CA ILE A 68 -8.03 -13.04 -7.21
C ILE A 68 -6.87 -13.17 -8.18
N ALA A 69 -6.73 -14.33 -8.82
CA ALA A 69 -5.79 -14.54 -9.91
C ALA A 69 -6.49 -14.35 -11.24
N MET A 70 -5.85 -13.64 -12.17
CA MET A 70 -6.31 -13.53 -13.55
C MET A 70 -5.58 -14.57 -14.40
N LYS A 71 -6.30 -15.56 -14.94
CA LYS A 71 -5.75 -16.59 -15.83
C LYS A 71 -6.42 -16.49 -17.19
N ALA A 72 -5.63 -16.18 -18.23
CA ALA A 72 -6.16 -15.98 -19.59
C ALA A 72 -7.41 -15.08 -19.63
N TYR A 73 -7.37 -13.97 -18.90
CA TYR A 73 -8.46 -12.99 -18.74
C TYR A 73 -9.70 -13.48 -17.97
N VAL A 74 -9.62 -14.62 -17.29
CA VAL A 74 -10.66 -15.14 -16.39
C VAL A 74 -10.25 -14.93 -14.94
N PRO A 75 -11.09 -14.28 -14.10
CA PRO A 75 -10.81 -14.14 -12.67
C PRO A 75 -11.13 -15.44 -11.93
N GLU A 76 -10.23 -15.87 -11.07
CA GLU A 76 -10.41 -16.98 -10.14
C GLU A 76 -10.08 -16.53 -8.73
N GLU A 77 -11.00 -16.75 -7.79
CA GLU A 77 -10.70 -16.53 -6.38
C GLU A 77 -9.77 -17.63 -5.87
N VAL A 78 -8.61 -17.24 -5.37
CA VAL A 78 -7.53 -18.13 -4.91
C VAL A 78 -7.11 -17.84 -3.47
N THR A 79 -7.99 -17.23 -2.67
CA THR A 79 -7.71 -16.83 -1.28
C THR A 79 -7.20 -17.98 -0.43
N ALA A 80 -7.86 -19.15 -0.49
CA ALA A 80 -7.46 -20.33 0.28
C ALA A 80 -6.07 -20.87 -0.14
N GLU A 81 -5.74 -20.78 -1.43
CA GLU A 81 -4.42 -21.15 -1.96
C GLU A 81 -3.35 -20.21 -1.42
N ALA A 82 -3.57 -18.90 -1.52
CA ALA A 82 -2.66 -17.87 -1.04
C ALA A 82 -2.37 -18.02 0.46
N LYS A 83 -3.40 -18.26 1.29
CA LYS A 83 -3.23 -18.50 2.73
C LYS A 83 -2.44 -19.78 3.03
N ARG A 84 -2.55 -20.82 2.19
CA ARG A 84 -1.75 -22.04 2.34
C ARG A 84 -0.29 -21.81 1.95
N ILE A 85 -0.03 -21.04 0.90
CA ILE A 85 1.33 -20.66 0.48
C ILE A 85 2.02 -19.89 1.61
N VAL A 86 1.34 -18.93 2.23
CA VAL A 86 1.83 -18.21 3.41
C VAL A 86 2.24 -19.17 4.55
N GLN A 87 1.44 -20.20 4.82
CA GLN A 87 1.76 -21.18 5.86
C GLN A 87 2.97 -22.07 5.51
N GLN A 88 3.15 -22.38 4.22
CA GLN A 88 4.27 -23.20 3.74
C GLN A 88 5.57 -22.39 3.62
N HIS A 89 5.45 -21.12 3.30
CA HIS A 89 6.55 -20.19 3.06
C HIS A 89 6.35 -18.91 3.89
N PRO A 90 6.46 -19.00 5.23
CA PRO A 90 6.24 -17.84 6.08
C PRO A 90 7.29 -16.77 5.80
N THR A 91 6.84 -15.52 5.70
CA THR A 91 7.75 -14.39 5.59
C THR A 91 8.51 -14.20 6.92
N SER A 92 9.80 -13.85 6.83
CA SER A 92 10.58 -13.43 8.02
C SER A 92 10.52 -11.91 8.22
N ARG A 93 9.63 -11.25 7.50
CA ARG A 93 9.49 -9.80 7.50
C ARG A 93 8.93 -9.34 8.86
N ARG A 94 9.51 -8.27 9.39
CA ARG A 94 9.00 -7.60 10.58
C ARG A 94 7.98 -6.54 10.14
N HIS A 95 6.88 -6.43 10.87
CA HIS A 95 5.93 -5.34 10.64
C HIS A 95 6.60 -4.01 11.02
N GLU A 96 6.57 -3.04 10.12
CA GLU A 96 7.14 -1.70 10.35
C GLU A 96 6.01 -0.69 10.62
N GLY A 97 6.33 0.35 11.37
CA GLY A 97 5.36 1.39 11.71
C GLY A 97 4.56 1.10 12.98
N GLY A 98 4.24 2.18 13.69
CA GLY A 98 3.39 2.15 14.88
C GLY A 98 1.93 2.51 14.58
N SER A 99 1.24 2.99 15.61
CA SER A 99 -0.15 3.43 15.58
C SER A 99 -0.42 4.45 14.46
N TRP A 100 -1.64 4.44 13.92
CA TRP A 100 -2.05 5.48 12.99
C TRP A 100 -2.00 6.86 13.64
N ARG A 101 -1.49 7.86 12.91
CA ARG A 101 -1.43 9.25 13.38
C ARG A 101 -2.67 10.02 12.96
N ALA A 102 -3.13 10.94 13.81
CA ALA A 102 -4.26 11.80 13.49
C ALA A 102 -4.02 12.56 12.16
N LEU A 103 -5.02 12.53 11.28
CA LEU A 103 -4.97 13.25 10.00
C LEU A 103 -4.94 14.76 10.26
N THR A 104 -3.94 15.43 9.71
CA THR A 104 -3.84 16.88 9.79
C THR A 104 -4.79 17.51 8.79
N SER A 105 -5.85 18.16 9.28
CA SER A 105 -6.71 19.01 8.44
C SER A 105 -5.87 20.12 7.80
N ARG A 106 -6.05 20.35 6.50
CA ARG A 106 -5.37 21.41 5.76
C ARG A 106 -6.41 22.30 5.10
N ILE A 107 -6.16 23.60 5.09
CA ILE A 107 -6.93 24.57 4.31
C ILE A 107 -6.03 25.14 3.22
N PRO A 108 -6.52 25.34 1.98
CA PRO A 108 -5.77 26.06 0.97
C PRO A 108 -5.41 27.46 1.46
N ILE A 109 -4.22 27.94 1.12
CA ILE A 109 -3.83 29.33 1.38
C ILE A 109 -4.46 30.18 0.27
N PRO A 110 -5.37 31.13 0.56
CA PRO A 110 -6.08 31.85 -0.50
C PRO A 110 -5.14 32.55 -1.49
N GLN A 111 -4.01 33.05 -1.01
CA GLN A 111 -3.00 33.74 -1.81
C GLN A 111 -2.19 32.80 -2.72
N SER A 112 -2.23 31.47 -2.51
CA SER A 112 -1.60 30.51 -3.41
C SER A 112 -2.45 30.19 -4.64
N LEU A 113 -3.68 30.68 -4.69
CA LEU A 113 -4.59 30.51 -5.82
C LEU A 113 -4.57 31.80 -6.63
N ASP A 114 -4.07 31.74 -7.85
CA ASP A 114 -4.27 32.79 -8.85
C ASP A 114 -5.54 32.44 -9.64
N PRO A 115 -6.66 33.19 -9.46
CA PRO A 115 -7.90 32.92 -10.16
C PRO A 115 -7.88 33.44 -11.61
N SER A 116 -6.79 34.08 -12.06
CA SER A 116 -6.66 34.54 -13.44
C SER A 116 -6.60 33.34 -14.42
N LYS A 117 -7.36 33.44 -15.52
CA LYS A 117 -7.27 32.48 -16.62
C LYS A 117 -6.46 33.10 -17.76
N GLY A 118 -5.22 32.62 -17.95
CA GLY A 118 -4.32 33.16 -18.98
C GLY A 118 -3.81 34.57 -18.63
N LYS A 119 -3.60 35.44 -19.63
CA LYS A 119 -3.05 36.80 -19.40
C LYS A 119 -4.08 37.86 -19.00
N LYS A 120 -5.31 37.48 -18.62
CA LYS A 120 -6.32 38.46 -18.22
C LYS A 120 -6.26 38.69 -16.71
N ALA A 121 -5.89 39.91 -16.32
CA ALA A 121 -5.93 40.34 -14.93
C ALA A 121 -7.35 40.19 -14.36
N VAL A 122 -7.41 39.76 -13.10
CA VAL A 122 -8.64 39.67 -12.28
C VAL A 122 -9.01 41.06 -11.81
#